data_AF-A0A1H8DMG6-F1
#
_entry.id   AF-A0A1H8DMG6-F1
#
_cell.length_a   1.000
_cell.length_b   1.000
_cell.length_c   1.000
_cell.angle_alpha   90.00
_cell.angle_beta   90.00
_cell.angle_gamma   90.00
#
_symmetry.space_group_name_H-M   'P 1'
#
loop_
_entity.id
_entity.type
_entity.pdbx_description
1 polymer ?
#
loop_
_entity_poly.entity_id
_entity_poly.type
_entity_poly.pdbx_seq_one_letter_code
_entity_poly.pdbx_strand_id
1 'polypeptide(L)'
;MTASWKKVYEGQHEGRKVEVRESDDNTYKVLTTQTVHEEGIAYQDGPNFVHISPSSIGEQVESEVMARSTLEEALKELHFSPDTIKSICSGLA
;
A
#
# COMPACT_ATOMS: atom_id res chain seq x y z
N MET A 1 -21.83 -14.25 -2.88
CA MET A 1 -21.80 -12.80 -3.13
C MET A 1 -20.37 -12.46 -3.50
N THR A 2 -20.12 -12.11 -4.75
CA THR A 2 -18.80 -11.67 -5.23
C THR A 2 -18.60 -10.23 -4.78
N ALA A 3 -17.69 -10.00 -3.83
CA ALA A 3 -17.29 -8.66 -3.44
C ALA A 3 -16.85 -7.89 -4.71
N SER A 4 -17.58 -6.83 -5.05
CA SER A 4 -17.31 -6.02 -6.23
C SER A 4 -16.27 -4.98 -5.84
N TRP A 5 -15.00 -5.29 -6.12
CA TRP A 5 -13.88 -4.39 -5.88
C TRP A 5 -13.81 -3.35 -6.99
N LYS A 6 -14.12 -2.10 -6.67
CA LYS A 6 -13.97 -0.95 -7.55
C LYS A 6 -12.62 -0.30 -7.31
N LYS A 7 -11.85 -0.09 -8.37
CA LYS A 7 -10.62 0.70 -8.27
C LYS A 7 -10.97 2.16 -8.00
N VAL A 8 -10.56 2.68 -6.85
CA VAL A 8 -10.79 4.07 -6.44
C VAL A 8 -9.53 4.92 -6.60
N TYR A 9 -8.35 4.30 -6.61
CA TYR A 9 -7.08 5.00 -6.81
C TYR A 9 -6.06 4.11 -7.52
N GLU A 10 -5.24 4.71 -8.39
CA GLU A 10 -4.05 4.10 -8.98
C GLU A 10 -2.97 5.17 -9.13
N GLY A 11 -1.76 4.89 -8.68
CA GLY A 11 -0.62 5.79 -8.83
C GLY A 11 0.71 5.07 -8.69
N GLN A 12 1.78 5.71 -9.17
CA GLN A 12 3.14 5.22 -8.98
C GLN A 12 3.89 6.19 -8.07
N HIS A 13 4.37 5.69 -6.94
CA HIS A 13 5.01 6.47 -5.89
C HIS A 13 6.26 5.75 -5.44
N GLU A 14 7.39 6.47 -5.37
CA GLU A 14 8.63 5.95 -4.75
C GLU A 14 9.05 4.58 -5.34
N GLY A 15 9.06 4.45 -6.67
CA GLY A 15 9.46 3.20 -7.34
C GLY A 15 8.45 2.03 -7.21
N ARG A 16 7.33 2.27 -6.51
CA ARG A 16 6.25 1.30 -6.26
C ARG A 16 4.97 1.72 -6.96
N LYS A 17 4.25 0.76 -7.53
CA LYS A 17 2.88 0.96 -8.01
C LYS A 17 1.93 0.73 -6.84
N VAL A 18 1.06 1.70 -6.58
CA VAL A 18 0.01 1.62 -5.55
C VAL A 18 -1.35 1.62 -6.23
N GLU A 19 -2.16 0.63 -5.90
CA GLU A 19 -3.54 0.53 -6.35
C GLU A 19 -4.46 0.38 -5.13
N VAL A 20 -5.47 1.25 -5.00
CA VAL A 20 -6.48 1.12 -3.94
C VAL A 20 -7.81 0.75 -4.58
N ARG A 21 -8.39 -0.33 -4.07
CA ARG A 21 -9.71 -0.80 -4.44
C ARG A 21 -10.64 -0.69 -3.26
N GLU A 22 -11.84 -0.19 -3.48
CA GLU A 22 -12.91 -0.14 -2.50
C GLU A 22 -13.94 -1.24 -2.83
N SER A 23 -14.40 -1.92 -1.80
CA SER A 23 -15.52 -2.86 -1.87
C SER A 23 -16.81 -2.17 -1.45
N ASP A 24 -17.94 -2.70 -1.90
CA ASP A 24 -19.29 -2.18 -1.58
C ASP A 24 -19.55 -2.06 -0.06
N ASP A 25 -18.83 -2.85 0.75
CA ASP A 25 -18.92 -2.89 2.23
C ASP A 25 -18.00 -1.85 2.92
N ASN A 26 -17.57 -0.79 2.23
CA ASN A 26 -16.58 0.21 2.72
C ASN A 26 -15.20 -0.37 3.11
N THR A 27 -14.88 -1.57 2.61
CA THR A 27 -13.55 -2.16 2.80
C THR A 27 -12.60 -1.69 1.71
N TYR A 28 -11.39 -1.29 2.07
CA TYR A 28 -10.35 -0.91 1.13
C TYR A 28 -9.28 -1.99 1.02
N LYS A 29 -8.79 -2.21 -0.18
CA LYS A 29 -7.68 -3.12 -0.49
C LYS A 29 -6.58 -2.32 -1.17
N VAL A 30 -5.42 -2.27 -0.54
CA VAL A 30 -4.22 -1.63 -1.06
C VAL A 30 -3.35 -2.72 -1.66
N LEU A 31 -3.04 -2.60 -2.94
CA LEU A 31 -2.06 -3.42 -3.62
C LEU A 31 -0.84 -2.55 -3.90
N THR A 32 0.27 -2.90 -3.28
CA THR A 32 1.56 -2.26 -3.52
C THR A 32 2.44 -3.24 -4.28
N THR A 33 2.87 -2.86 -5.48
CA THR A 33 3.76 -3.68 -6.32
C THR A 33 5.07 -2.95 -6.54
N GLN A 34 6.19 -3.57 -6.21
CA GLN A 34 7.50 -3.02 -6.52
C GLN A 34 7.74 -3.10 -8.04
N THR A 35 7.77 -1.96 -8.73
CA THR A 35 7.91 -1.90 -10.20
C THR A 35 9.33 -1.56 -10.66
N VAL A 36 10.14 -0.98 -9.79
CA VAL A 36 11.56 -0.68 -10.05
C VAL A 36 12.42 -1.60 -9.20
N HIS A 37 13.55 -2.07 -9.75
CA HIS A 37 14.61 -2.69 -8.95
C HIS A 37 15.25 -1.60 -8.09
N GLU A 38 14.69 -1.34 -6.93
CA GLU A 38 15.43 -0.69 -5.85
C GLU A 38 16.12 -1.79 -5.06
N GLU A 39 17.41 -1.61 -4.79
CA GLU A 39 18.07 -2.36 -3.72
C GLU A 39 17.25 -2.13 -2.46
N GLY A 40 16.44 -3.12 -2.08
CA GLY A 40 15.48 -3.00 -0.99
C GLY A 40 16.16 -2.44 0.24
N ILE A 41 15.59 -1.40 0.82
CA ILE A 41 16.11 -0.87 2.07
C ILE A 41 15.65 -1.81 3.19
N ALA A 42 16.44 -2.87 3.42
CA ALA A 42 16.26 -3.77 4.55
C ALA A 42 16.77 -3.08 5.80
N TYR A 43 15.87 -2.52 6.62
CA TYR A 43 16.21 -2.00 7.93
C TYR A 43 16.04 -3.10 8.98
N GLN A 44 17.12 -3.45 9.67
CA GLN A 44 17.11 -4.32 10.85
C GLN A 44 17.00 -3.44 12.10
N ASP A 45 15.79 -3.22 12.60
CA ASP A 45 15.59 -2.68 13.96
C ASP A 45 15.38 -3.83 14.94
N GLY A 46 16.46 -4.21 15.63
CA GLY A 46 16.40 -5.14 16.76
C GLY A 46 15.89 -6.57 16.48
N PRO A 47 15.72 -7.40 17.53
CA PRO A 47 15.52 -8.85 17.40
C PRO A 47 14.11 -9.29 16.98
N ASN A 48 13.18 -8.39 16.67
CA ASN A 48 11.79 -8.76 16.41
C ASN A 48 11.16 -7.91 15.30
N PHE A 49 10.84 -8.60 14.20
CA PHE A 49 10.00 -8.21 13.06
C PHE A 49 10.60 -7.22 12.05
N VAL A 50 11.16 -7.79 10.98
CA VAL A 50 11.45 -7.11 9.73
C VAL A 50 10.11 -6.89 9.01
N HIS A 51 9.63 -5.64 8.96
CA HIS A 51 8.54 -5.27 8.05
C HIS A 51 9.17 -5.14 6.66
N ILE A 52 9.17 -6.25 5.91
CA ILE A 52 9.79 -6.30 4.58
C ILE A 52 8.90 -5.53 3.63
N SER A 53 9.30 -4.31 3.29
CA SER A 53 8.83 -3.68 2.05
C SER A 53 9.22 -4.59 0.88
N PRO A 54 8.37 -4.75 -0.15
CA PRO A 54 8.62 -5.68 -1.23
C PRO A 54 10.00 -5.44 -1.84
N SER A 55 10.91 -6.39 -1.64
CA SER A 55 12.34 -6.21 -1.90
C SER A 55 12.76 -6.74 -3.27
N SER A 56 11.88 -7.50 -3.92
CA SER A 56 12.10 -8.09 -5.24
C SER A 56 11.19 -7.45 -6.30
N ILE A 57 11.69 -7.31 -7.53
CA ILE A 57 10.90 -6.81 -8.67
C ILE A 57 9.70 -7.75 -8.87
N GLY A 58 8.49 -7.18 -8.88
CA GLY A 58 7.25 -7.94 -9.07
C GLY A 58 6.67 -8.53 -7.79
N GLU A 59 7.29 -8.31 -6.62
CA GLU A 59 6.67 -8.64 -5.34
C GLU A 59 5.50 -7.68 -5.08
N GLN A 60 4.36 -8.27 -4.74
CA GLN A 60 3.12 -7.57 -4.49
C GLN A 60 2.71 -7.81 -3.04
N VAL A 61 2.57 -6.73 -2.29
CA VAL A 61 1.99 -6.74 -0.95
C VAL A 61 0.56 -6.28 -1.05
N GLU A 62 -0.35 -7.09 -0.52
CA GLU A 62 -1.76 -6.77 -0.40
C GLU A 62 -2.07 -6.48 1.07
N SER A 63 -2.74 -5.36 1.32
CA SER A 63 -3.24 -5.01 2.65
C SER A 63 -4.72 -4.67 2.56
N GLU A 64 -5.55 -5.39 3.30
CA GLU A 64 -6.98 -5.15 3.39
C GLU A 64 -7.28 -4.40 4.69
N VAL A 65 -7.96 -3.27 4.58
CA VAL A 65 -8.30 -2.39 5.70
C VAL A 65 -9.79 -2.05 5.65
N MET A 66 -10.46 -2.13 6.80
CA MET A 66 -11.91 -1.94 6.89
C MET A 66 -12.35 -0.47 6.97
N ALA A 67 -11.40 0.47 7.03
CA ALA A 67 -11.71 1.89 7.14
C ALA A 67 -10.59 2.77 6.56
N ARG A 68 -10.97 3.98 6.12
CA ARG A 68 -10.03 4.99 5.59
C ARG A 68 -9.01 5.47 6.63
N SER A 69 -9.39 5.53 7.90
CA SER A 69 -8.43 5.87 8.98
C SER A 69 -7.33 4.81 9.11
N THR A 70 -7.70 3.53 8.94
CA THR A 70 -6.76 2.40 8.99
C THR A 70 -5.93 2.28 7.72
N LEU A 71 -6.44 2.78 6.59
CA LEU A 71 -5.70 2.89 5.33
C LEU A 71 -4.47 3.81 5.48
N GLU A 72 -4.63 4.95 6.16
CA GLU A 72 -3.50 5.85 6.40
C GLU A 72 -2.41 5.19 7.23
N GLU A 73 -2.79 4.48 8.30
CA GLU A 73 -1.87 3.74 9.16
C GLU A 73 -1.16 2.61 8.40
N ALA A 74 -1.89 1.85 7.57
CA ALA A 74 -1.30 0.81 6.74
C ALA A 74 -0.28 1.39 5.74
N LEU A 75 -0.55 2.55 5.15
CA LEU A 75 0.41 3.22 4.26
C LEU A 75 1.65 3.72 5.01
N LYS A 76 1.50 4.15 6.28
CA LYS A 76 2.65 4.48 7.15
C LYS A 76 3.48 3.25 7.47
N GLU A 77 2.85 2.12 7.77
CA GLU A 77 3.54 0.84 8.01
C GLU A 77 4.26 0.32 6.76
N LEU A 78 3.75 0.62 5.57
CA LEU A 78 4.42 0.36 4.29
C LEU A 78 5.55 1.34 3.97
N HIS A 79 5.89 2.23 4.92
CA HIS A 79 6.95 3.22 4.84
C HIS A 79 6.82 4.19 3.65
N PHE A 80 5.60 4.52 3.23
CA PHE A 80 5.39 5.58 2.24
C PHE A 80 5.65 6.95 2.85
N SER A 81 6.18 7.86 2.03
CA SER A 81 6.37 9.25 2.43
C SER A 81 5.03 9.92 2.79
N PRO A 82 4.98 10.85 3.76
CA PRO A 82 3.74 11.53 4.15
C PRO A 82 3.06 12.28 3.00
N ASP A 83 3.83 12.77 2.02
CA ASP A 83 3.31 13.34 0.78
C ASP A 83 2.60 12.31 -0.10
N THR A 84 3.18 11.11 -0.24
CA THR A 84 2.56 9.95 -0.93
C THR A 84 1.25 9.57 -0.24
N ILE A 85 1.26 9.44 1.09
CA ILE A 85 0.09 9.10 1.88
C ILE A 85 -1.02 10.13 1.68
N LYS A 86 -0.69 11.43 1.74
CA LYS A 86 -1.65 12.50 1.46
C LYS A 86 -2.15 12.45 0.02
N SER A 87 -1.29 12.19 -0.96
CA SER A 87 -1.69 12.06 -2.36
C SER A 87 -2.70 10.92 -2.53
N ILE A 88 -2.42 9.74 -1.98
CA ILE A 88 -3.33 8.59 -2.02
C ILE A 88 -4.63 8.94 -1.31
N CYS A 89 -4.54 9.43 -0.07
CA CYS A 89 -5.72 9.72 0.73
C CYS A 89 -6.57 10.85 0.13
N SER A 90 -5.96 11.83 -0.55
CA SER A 90 -6.68 12.90 -1.28
C SER A 90 -7.27 12.43 -2.61
N GLY A 91 -6.67 11.42 -3.25
CA GLY A 91 -7.12 10.85 -4.51
C GLY A 91 -8.23 9.81 -4.36
N LEU A 92 -8.58 9.41 -3.13
CA LEU A 92 -9.77 8.61 -2.84
C LEU A 92 -11.01 9.49 -3.05
N ALA A 93 -11.58 9.37 -4.25
CA ALA A 93 -12.80 10.04 -4.68
C ALA A 93 -14.05 9.43 -4.03
#